data_AF-A0A8I1S2E5-F1
#
_entry.id   AF-A0A8I1S2E5-F1
#
_cell.length_a   1.000
_cell.length_b   1.000
_cell.length_c   1.000
_cell.angle_alpha   90.00
_cell.angle_beta   90.00
_cell.angle_gamma   90.00
#
_symmetry.space_group_name_H-M   'P 1'
#
loop_
_entity.id
_entity.type
_entity.pdbx_description
1 polymer ?
#
loop_
_entity_poly.entity_id
_entity_poly.type
_entity_poly.pdbx_seq_one_letter_code
_entity_poly.pdbx_strand_id
1 'polypeptide(L)'
;MRKALRILMLPLLLGLAACAGVPEPAPPLRMQSTAPPVGIYYQGAVKAILRRDYATALDYLQAARAADPQDVPTLNAFGVVYDKLGRFDLSRRYYAQAVARDPSSRVVAANMVYSRMLEATEDGGLPPPEAAPGPTQTVVTIPAMPVPEPELPKIRIAQLEPAPPRPAPGDRAG
;
A
#
# COMPACT_ATOMS: atom_id res chain seq x y z
N MET A 1 99.31 -26.50 7.17
CA MET A 1 99.43 -27.36 5.97
C MET A 1 98.54 -28.59 6.14
N ARG A 2 97.86 -29.04 5.05
CA ARG A 2 97.08 -30.29 4.84
C ARG A 2 95.61 -30.25 5.33
N LYS A 3 94.65 -29.89 4.45
CA LYS A 3 93.83 -30.77 3.56
C LYS A 3 92.95 -31.75 4.37
N ALA A 4 91.69 -31.42 4.66
CA ALA A 4 90.49 -31.64 3.83
C ALA A 4 90.16 -33.13 3.62
N LEU A 5 89.05 -33.61 4.19
CA LEU A 5 88.27 -34.67 3.56
C LEU A 5 86.79 -34.62 4.00
N ARG A 6 85.93 -34.61 2.99
CA ARG A 6 84.47 -34.45 3.02
C ARG A 6 83.80 -35.73 3.51
N ILE A 7 82.79 -35.62 4.37
CA ILE A 7 81.72 -36.62 4.43
C ILE A 7 80.39 -35.92 4.19
N LEU A 8 79.88 -36.24 3.02
CA LEU A 8 78.56 -35.99 2.47
C LEU A 8 77.50 -36.72 3.31
N MET A 9 76.47 -36.01 3.78
CA MET A 9 75.13 -36.57 4.04
C MET A 9 74.12 -35.41 4.10
N LEU A 10 73.36 -35.24 3.01
CA LEU A 10 72.07 -34.55 2.97
C LEU A 10 71.01 -35.66 3.11
N PRO A 11 70.01 -35.55 3.99
CA PRO A 11 68.72 -34.93 3.64
C PRO A 11 68.16 -34.14 4.86
N LEU A 12 67.01 -33.49 4.93
CA LEU A 12 65.71 -33.64 4.32
C LEU A 12 64.91 -32.37 4.68
N LEU A 13 64.03 -31.92 3.78
CA LEU A 13 63.07 -30.84 4.01
C LEU A 13 62.27 -31.02 5.30
N LEU A 14 61.95 -29.92 6.00
CA LEU A 14 60.55 -29.55 6.29
C LEU A 14 60.48 -28.09 6.79
N GLY A 15 59.89 -27.23 5.96
CA GLY A 15 59.50 -25.89 6.35
C GLY A 15 58.19 -25.91 7.13
N LEU A 16 58.03 -24.96 8.05
CA LEU A 16 56.74 -24.52 8.58
C LEU A 16 56.86 -23.00 8.78
N ALA A 17 56.56 -22.27 7.72
CA ALA A 17 56.19 -20.87 7.82
C ALA A 17 54.85 -20.82 8.56
N ALA A 18 54.89 -20.47 9.84
CA ALA A 18 53.71 -20.23 10.65
C ALA A 18 53.11 -18.87 10.27
N CYS A 19 52.37 -18.83 9.16
CA CYS A 19 51.45 -17.73 8.90
C CYS A 19 50.20 -17.98 9.75
N ALA A 20 50.15 -17.37 10.94
CA ALA A 20 48.93 -17.29 11.73
C ALA A 20 47.92 -16.39 10.98
N GLY A 21 47.12 -16.99 10.11
CA GLY A 21 45.94 -16.34 9.54
C GLY A 21 44.92 -16.16 10.66
N VAL A 22 44.74 -14.93 11.12
CA VAL A 22 43.60 -14.57 11.97
C VAL A 22 42.35 -14.85 11.13
N PRO A 23 41.41 -15.71 11.55
CA PRO A 23 40.18 -15.90 10.81
C PRO A 23 39.42 -14.57 10.81
N GLU A 24 39.13 -14.03 9.62
CA GLU A 24 38.22 -12.89 9.52
C GLU A 24 36.91 -13.23 10.23
N PRO A 25 36.36 -12.33 11.06
CA PRO A 25 35.02 -12.53 11.60
C PRO A 25 34.07 -12.63 10.41
N ALA A 26 33.35 -13.74 10.33
CA ALA A 26 32.38 -13.97 9.27
C ALA A 26 31.47 -12.74 9.16
N PRO A 27 31.25 -12.19 7.95
CA PRO A 27 30.34 -11.07 7.77
C PRO A 27 28.98 -11.46 8.36
N PRO A 28 28.28 -10.53 9.05
CA PRO A 28 27.00 -10.86 9.64
C PRO A 28 26.11 -11.43 8.56
N LEU A 29 25.59 -12.64 8.79
CA LEU A 29 24.64 -13.28 7.90
C LEU A 29 23.47 -12.31 7.74
N ARG A 30 23.46 -11.58 6.62
CA ARG A 30 22.37 -10.72 6.24
C ARG A 30 21.25 -11.68 5.89
N MET A 31 20.41 -12.00 6.87
CA MET A 31 19.13 -12.68 6.67
C MET A 31 18.32 -11.78 5.74
N GLN A 32 18.50 -11.97 4.44
CA GLN A 32 17.59 -11.44 3.46
C GLN A 32 16.28 -12.16 3.72
N SER A 33 15.33 -11.45 4.30
CA SER A 33 13.98 -11.97 4.46
C SER A 33 13.48 -12.38 3.08
N THR A 34 13.39 -13.68 2.83
CA THR A 34 12.78 -14.24 1.63
C THR A 34 11.26 -14.20 1.72
N ALA A 35 10.71 -13.55 2.76
CA ALA A 35 9.27 -13.35 2.89
C ALA A 35 8.79 -12.53 1.68
N PRO A 36 7.72 -12.94 1.01
CA PRO A 36 7.21 -12.18 -0.12
C PRO A 36 6.76 -10.79 0.34
N PRO A 37 6.75 -9.81 -0.58
CA PRO A 37 6.44 -8.43 -0.23
C PRO A 37 5.11 -8.31 0.51
N VAL A 38 5.06 -7.44 1.53
CA VAL A 38 3.83 -7.14 2.32
C VAL A 38 2.61 -6.93 1.42
N GLY A 39 2.82 -6.27 0.28
CA GLY A 39 1.77 -5.94 -0.66
C GLY A 39 0.97 -7.14 -1.16
N ILE A 40 1.58 -8.31 -1.38
CA ILE A 40 0.85 -9.48 -1.88
C ILE A 40 -0.14 -9.99 -0.83
N TYR A 41 0.30 -10.09 0.42
CA TYR A 41 -0.55 -10.50 1.53
C TYR A 41 -1.64 -9.48 1.81
N TYR A 42 -1.29 -8.19 1.80
CA TYR A 42 -2.27 -7.11 1.99
C TYR A 42 -3.37 -7.13 0.93
N GLN A 43 -3.05 -7.34 -0.35
CA GLN A 43 -4.05 -7.46 -1.41
C GLN A 43 -4.98 -8.67 -1.21
N GLY A 44 -4.42 -9.80 -0.75
CA GLY A 44 -5.21 -10.97 -0.33
C GLY A 44 -6.21 -10.63 0.77
N ALA A 45 -5.75 -9.91 1.81
CA ALA A 45 -6.60 -9.44 2.89
C ALA A 45 -7.73 -8.52 2.40
N VAL A 46 -7.41 -7.53 1.56
CA VAL A 46 -8.43 -6.61 0.99
C VAL A 46 -9.51 -7.39 0.24
N LYS A 47 -9.11 -8.36 -0.61
CA LYS A 47 -10.07 -9.20 -1.35
C LYS A 47 -10.95 -10.05 -0.42
N ALA A 48 -10.37 -10.59 0.65
CA ALA A 48 -11.11 -11.35 1.65
C ALA A 48 -12.09 -10.46 2.45
N ILE A 49 -11.68 -9.25 2.84
CA ILE A 49 -12.53 -8.25 3.49
C ILE A 49 -13.74 -7.90 2.63
N LEU A 50 -13.53 -7.66 1.33
CA LEU A 50 -14.60 -7.36 0.37
C LEU A 50 -15.61 -8.50 0.25
N ARG A 51 -15.17 -9.74 0.44
CA ARG A 51 -16.02 -10.95 0.46
C ARG A 51 -16.64 -11.22 1.82
N ARG A 52 -16.34 -10.40 2.83
CA ARG A 52 -16.70 -10.61 4.24
C ARG A 52 -16.13 -11.90 4.85
N ASP A 53 -15.08 -12.44 4.23
CA ASP A 53 -14.34 -13.58 4.75
C ASP A 53 -13.26 -13.08 5.71
N TYR A 54 -13.68 -12.78 6.94
CA TYR A 54 -12.81 -12.15 7.94
C TYR A 54 -11.76 -13.10 8.51
N ALA A 55 -12.02 -14.42 8.50
CA ALA A 55 -11.03 -15.42 8.91
C ALA A 55 -9.85 -15.41 7.94
N THR A 56 -10.12 -15.58 6.65
CA THR A 56 -9.08 -15.53 5.61
C THR A 56 -8.39 -14.16 5.57
N ALA A 57 -9.13 -13.06 5.81
CA ALA A 57 -8.53 -11.74 5.91
C ALA A 57 -7.49 -11.66 7.03
N LEU A 58 -7.79 -12.21 8.22
CA LEU A 58 -6.85 -12.22 9.34
C LEU A 58 -5.61 -13.07 9.04
N ASP A 59 -5.76 -14.21 8.35
CA ASP A 59 -4.61 -15.04 7.95
C ASP A 59 -3.66 -14.26 7.02
N TYR A 60 -4.22 -13.58 6.02
CA TYR A 60 -3.43 -12.71 5.13
C TYR A 60 -2.79 -11.54 5.88
N LEU A 61 -3.52 -10.90 6.79
CA LEU A 61 -2.96 -9.80 7.59
C LEU A 61 -1.86 -10.27 8.54
N GLN A 62 -1.95 -11.49 9.09
CA GLN A 62 -0.88 -12.08 9.89
C GLN A 62 0.38 -12.31 9.06
N ALA A 63 0.23 -12.83 7.84
CA ALA A 63 1.34 -12.99 6.91
C ALA A 63 1.95 -11.63 6.51
N ALA A 64 1.12 -10.62 6.24
CA ALA A 64 1.57 -9.26 5.97
C ALA A 64 2.37 -8.70 7.17
N ARG A 65 1.85 -8.84 8.39
CA ARG A 65 2.53 -8.39 9.61
C ARG A 65 3.84 -9.13 9.88
N ALA A 66 3.94 -10.41 9.50
CA ALA A 66 5.19 -11.15 9.62
C ALA A 66 6.26 -10.61 8.67
N ALA A 67 5.86 -10.10 7.50
CA ALA A 67 6.77 -9.47 6.54
C ALA A 67 7.16 -8.04 6.95
N ASP A 68 6.21 -7.21 7.41
CA ASP A 68 6.49 -5.91 8.02
C ASP A 68 5.53 -5.65 9.21
N PRO A 69 6.03 -5.74 10.45
CA PRO A 69 5.22 -5.51 11.65
C PRO A 69 4.72 -4.08 11.82
N GLN A 70 5.28 -3.10 11.10
CA GLN A 70 4.98 -1.68 11.27
C GLN A 70 4.27 -1.06 10.05
N ASP A 71 3.90 -1.87 9.06
CA ASP A 71 3.17 -1.41 7.88
C ASP A 71 1.80 -0.83 8.28
N VAL A 72 1.63 0.48 8.06
CA VAL A 72 0.44 1.23 8.45
C VAL A 72 -0.83 0.69 7.79
N PRO A 73 -0.88 0.41 6.47
CA PRO A 73 -2.02 -0.24 5.82
C PRO A 73 -2.41 -1.56 6.49
N THR A 74 -1.45 -2.44 6.79
CA THR A 74 -1.70 -3.72 7.45
C THR A 74 -2.27 -3.55 8.85
N LEU A 75 -1.68 -2.68 9.67
CA LEU A 75 -2.19 -2.36 11.02
C LEU A 75 -3.61 -1.77 10.96
N ASN A 76 -3.86 -0.85 10.03
CA ASN A 76 -5.18 -0.27 9.79
C ASN A 76 -6.20 -1.35 9.37
N ALA A 77 -5.82 -2.26 8.48
CA ALA A 77 -6.71 -3.33 8.02
C ALA A 77 -7.06 -4.34 9.12
N PHE A 78 -6.16 -4.62 10.08
CA PHE A 78 -6.54 -5.36 11.29
C PHE A 78 -7.66 -4.64 12.06
N GLY A 79 -7.53 -3.32 12.24
CA GLY A 79 -8.57 -2.50 12.87
C GLY A 79 -9.92 -2.66 12.18
N VAL A 80 -9.94 -2.50 10.85
CA VAL A 80 -11.16 -2.64 10.03
C VAL A 80 -11.77 -4.02 10.16
N VAL A 81 -10.97 -5.09 10.12
CA VAL A 81 -11.48 -6.46 10.27
C VAL A 81 -12.09 -6.68 11.65
N TYR A 82 -11.44 -6.20 12.72
CA TYR A 82 -11.99 -6.33 14.07
C TYR A 82 -13.25 -5.47 14.29
N ASP A 83 -13.37 -4.31 13.66
CA ASP A 83 -14.64 -3.55 13.63
C ASP A 83 -15.77 -4.38 13.02
N LYS A 84 -15.50 -5.07 11.89
CA LYS A 84 -16.51 -5.93 11.24
C LYS A 84 -16.89 -7.16 12.07
N LEU A 85 -16.05 -7.55 13.02
CA LEU A 85 -16.29 -8.64 13.97
C LEU A 85 -16.91 -8.16 15.29
N GLY A 86 -17.18 -6.85 15.45
CA GLY A 86 -17.67 -6.26 16.71
C GLY A 86 -16.62 -6.26 17.83
N ARG A 87 -15.35 -6.52 17.50
CA ARG A 87 -14.24 -6.59 18.46
C ARG A 87 -13.55 -5.23 18.58
N PHE A 88 -14.31 -4.24 19.03
CA PHE A 88 -13.85 -2.85 19.15
C PHE A 88 -12.64 -2.70 20.10
N ASP A 89 -12.52 -3.60 21.08
CA ASP A 89 -11.35 -3.72 21.96
C ASP A 89 -10.05 -3.95 21.18
N LEU A 90 -10.07 -4.89 20.23
CA LEU A 90 -8.91 -5.21 19.39
C LEU A 90 -8.72 -4.15 18.31
N SER A 91 -9.82 -3.69 17.71
CA SER A 91 -9.78 -2.66 16.68
C SER A 91 -9.04 -1.40 17.13
N ARG A 92 -9.41 -0.86 18.31
CA ARG A 92 -8.74 0.31 18.90
C ARG A 92 -7.24 0.10 19.10
N ARG A 93 -6.81 -1.09 19.52
CA ARG A 93 -5.38 -1.40 19.72
C ARG A 93 -4.62 -1.37 18.41
N TYR A 94 -5.20 -1.85 17.31
CA TYR A 94 -4.54 -1.83 16.00
C TYR A 94 -4.53 -0.44 15.37
N TYR A 95 -5.62 0.32 15.47
CA TYR A 95 -5.60 1.71 15.04
C TYR A 95 -4.63 2.56 15.86
N ALA A 96 -4.50 2.33 17.17
CA ALA A 96 -3.53 3.01 18.00
C ALA A 96 -2.08 2.73 17.55
N GLN A 97 -1.79 1.50 17.12
CA GLN A 97 -0.50 1.18 16.52
C GLN A 97 -0.32 1.89 15.17
N ALA A 98 -1.33 1.89 14.31
CA ALA A 98 -1.26 2.53 13.00
C ALA A 98 -1.02 4.05 13.10
N VAL A 99 -1.77 4.75 13.96
CA VAL A 99 -1.62 6.21 14.16
C VAL A 99 -0.31 6.57 14.86
N ALA A 100 0.24 5.69 15.71
CA ALA A 100 1.57 5.90 16.28
C ALA A 100 2.68 5.85 15.22
N ARG A 101 2.44 5.18 14.09
CA ARG A 101 3.38 5.08 12.97
C ARG A 101 3.20 6.20 11.94
N ASP A 102 1.96 6.51 11.61
CA ASP A 102 1.62 7.66 10.77
C ASP A 102 0.48 8.47 11.39
N PRO A 103 0.80 9.47 12.22
CA PRO A 103 -0.18 10.36 12.82
C PRO A 103 -0.94 11.22 11.80
N SER A 104 -0.40 11.37 10.58
CA SER A 104 -0.98 12.19 9.52
C SER A 104 -1.95 11.41 8.62
N SER A 105 -2.06 10.09 8.83
CA SER A 105 -2.89 9.22 8.00
C SER A 105 -4.37 9.54 8.14
N ARG A 106 -4.90 10.25 7.14
CA ARG A 106 -6.33 10.57 7.05
C ARG A 106 -7.21 9.31 6.98
N VAL A 107 -6.69 8.23 6.39
CA VAL A 107 -7.41 6.95 6.27
C VAL A 107 -7.57 6.29 7.64
N VAL A 108 -6.50 6.22 8.42
CA VAL A 108 -6.55 5.66 9.79
C VAL A 108 -7.49 6.50 10.65
N ALA A 109 -7.37 7.84 10.60
CA ALA A 109 -8.22 8.73 11.37
C ALA A 109 -9.72 8.55 11.03
N ALA A 110 -10.06 8.46 9.75
CA ALA A 110 -11.44 8.23 9.31
C ALA A 110 -11.99 6.87 9.81
N ASN A 111 -11.19 5.81 9.71
CA ASN A 111 -11.57 4.49 10.18
C ASN A 111 -11.77 4.45 11.71
N MET A 112 -10.94 5.15 12.48
CA MET A 112 -11.12 5.28 13.94
C MET A 112 -12.42 5.98 14.31
N VAL A 113 -12.79 7.04 13.59
CA VAL A 113 -14.07 7.73 13.81
C VAL A 113 -15.22 6.78 13.52
N TYR A 114 -15.17 6.07 12.40
CA TYR A 114 -16.18 5.08 12.02
C TYR A 114 -16.29 3.94 13.04
N SER A 115 -15.16 3.42 13.53
CA SER A 115 -15.10 2.39 14.58
C SER A 115 -15.83 2.83 15.86
N ARG A 116 -15.62 4.07 16.33
CA ARG A 116 -16.30 4.62 17.50
C ARG A 116 -17.81 4.75 17.29
N MET A 117 -18.23 5.12 16.08
CA MET A 117 -19.65 5.20 15.74
C MET A 117 -20.28 3.80 15.79
N LEU A 118 -19.60 2.78 15.27
CA LEU A 118 -20.07 1.39 15.34
C LEU A 118 -20.17 0.90 16.80
N GLU A 119 -19.15 1.15 17.63
CA GLU A 119 -19.15 0.79 19.06
C GLU A 119 -20.35 1.41 19.79
N ALA A 120 -20.60 2.70 19.58
CA ALA A 120 -21.73 3.40 20.20
C ALA A 120 -23.11 2.85 19.76
N THR A 121 -23.23 2.36 18.52
CA THR A 121 -24.48 1.78 18.02
C THR A 121 -24.75 0.38 18.57
N GLU A 122 -23.71 -0.40 18.89
CA GLU A 122 -23.83 -1.77 19.42
C GLU A 122 -24.10 -1.77 20.94
N ASP A 123 -23.56 -0.80 21.68
CA ASP A 123 -23.78 -0.63 23.13
C ASP A 123 -25.14 0.00 23.47
N GLY A 124 -26.05 0.13 22.49
CA GLY A 124 -27.39 0.67 22.69
C GLY A 124 -27.46 2.19 22.92
N GLY A 125 -26.45 2.97 22.51
CA GLY A 125 -26.39 4.39 22.84
C GLY A 125 -25.59 5.30 21.91
N LEU A 126 -26.24 5.82 20.86
CA LEU A 126 -26.48 7.26 20.68
C LEU A 126 -27.59 7.48 19.64
N PRO A 127 -28.56 8.40 19.84
CA PRO A 127 -29.40 8.87 18.74
C PRO A 127 -28.52 9.49 17.62
N PRO A 128 -28.99 9.49 16.35
CA PRO A 128 -28.26 10.08 15.24
C PRO A 128 -27.89 11.54 15.54
N PRO A 129 -26.83 12.08 14.92
CA PRO A 129 -26.29 13.40 15.22
C PRO A 129 -27.26 14.53 14.82
N GLU A 130 -28.31 14.75 15.61
CA GLU A 130 -29.00 16.02 15.77
C GLU A 130 -28.51 16.67 17.06
N ALA A 131 -27.34 17.34 17.01
CA ALA A 131 -26.97 18.45 17.92
C ALA A 131 -25.52 18.94 17.71
N ALA A 132 -25.07 19.06 16.46
CA ALA A 132 -24.22 20.21 16.16
C ALA A 132 -25.17 21.25 15.54
N PRO A 133 -25.32 22.47 16.09
CA PRO A 133 -25.91 23.53 15.28
C PRO A 133 -25.04 23.60 14.02
N GLY A 134 -25.64 23.29 12.87
CA GLY A 134 -24.98 23.50 11.59
C GLY A 134 -24.50 24.94 11.47
N PRO A 135 -23.64 25.28 10.49
CA PRO A 135 -23.42 26.69 10.18
C PRO A 135 -24.80 27.30 10.00
N THR A 136 -25.17 28.28 10.83
CA THR A 136 -26.46 28.96 10.75
C THR A 136 -26.58 29.46 9.32
N GLN A 137 -27.33 28.72 8.51
CA GLN A 137 -27.75 29.23 7.22
C GLN A 137 -28.79 30.27 7.57
N THR A 138 -28.32 31.49 7.83
CA THR A 138 -29.16 32.66 7.66
C THR A 138 -29.64 32.57 6.23
N VAL A 139 -30.87 32.07 6.06
CA VAL A 139 -31.56 32.10 4.79
C VAL A 139 -31.79 33.56 4.51
N VAL A 140 -30.83 34.17 3.81
CA VAL A 140 -31.09 35.40 3.09
C VAL A 140 -32.05 34.98 1.99
N THR A 141 -33.32 35.28 2.18
CA THR A 141 -34.30 35.20 1.09
C THR A 141 -33.88 36.23 0.05
N ILE A 142 -33.06 35.79 -0.90
CA ILE A 142 -32.80 36.56 -2.11
C ILE A 142 -34.10 36.45 -2.93
N PRO A 143 -34.80 37.57 -3.23
CA PRO A 143 -35.99 37.51 -4.05
C PRO A 143 -35.63 36.89 -5.40
N ALA A 144 -36.45 35.94 -5.84
CA ALA A 144 -36.28 35.27 -7.12
C ALA A 144 -36.40 36.31 -8.26
N MET A 145 -35.26 36.74 -8.78
CA MET A 145 -35.21 37.47 -10.06
C MET A 145 -35.48 36.46 -11.18
N PRO A 146 -36.27 36.80 -12.21
CA PRO A 146 -36.56 35.90 -13.31
C PRO A 146 -35.26 35.54 -14.03
N VAL A 147 -34.95 34.24 -14.08
CA VAL A 147 -33.83 33.70 -14.85
C VAL A 147 -34.18 33.82 -16.33
N PRO A 148 -33.44 34.60 -17.15
CA PRO A 148 -33.70 34.64 -18.58
C PRO A 148 -33.35 33.28 -19.20
N GLU A 149 -34.26 32.72 -20.00
CA GLU A 149 -34.02 31.48 -20.73
C GLU A 149 -32.80 31.64 -21.66
N PRO A 150 -31.92 30.63 -21.75
CA PRO A 150 -30.77 30.70 -22.63
C PRO A 150 -31.21 30.56 -24.09
N GLU A 151 -31.10 31.63 -24.88
CA GLU A 151 -31.21 31.51 -26.33
C GLU A 151 -30.03 30.69 -26.87
N LEU A 152 -30.31 29.48 -27.35
CA LEU A 152 -29.31 28.66 -28.03
C LEU A 152 -28.84 29.37 -29.31
N PRO A 153 -27.53 29.60 -29.50
CA PRO A 153 -27.04 30.11 -30.78
C PRO A 153 -27.31 29.07 -31.87
N LYS A 154 -28.07 29.46 -32.89
CA LYS A 154 -28.32 28.63 -34.08
C LYS A 154 -27.01 28.44 -34.84
N ILE A 155 -26.32 27.33 -34.60
CA ILE A 155 -25.16 26.94 -35.38
C ILE A 155 -25.64 26.62 -36.80
N ARG A 156 -25.27 27.48 -37.75
CA ARG A 156 -25.51 27.23 -39.17
C ARG A 156 -24.52 26.16 -39.61
N ILE A 157 -24.99 24.92 -39.64
CA ILE A 157 -24.26 23.84 -40.31
C ILE A 157 -24.04 24.26 -41.77
N ALA A 158 -22.78 24.55 -42.13
CA ALA A 158 -22.42 24.68 -43.53
C ALA A 158 -22.78 23.35 -44.20
N GLN A 159 -23.58 23.40 -45.26
CA GLN A 159 -23.88 22.23 -46.07
C GLN A 159 -22.54 21.67 -46.55
N LEU A 160 -22.17 20.50 -46.03
CA LEU A 160 -21.03 19.76 -46.54
C LEU A 160 -21.42 19.36 -47.97
N GLU A 161 -20.84 20.02 -48.98
CA GLU A 161 -21.06 19.58 -50.35
C GLU A 161 -20.56 18.14 -50.50
N PRO A 162 -21.32 17.27 -51.18
CA PRO A 162 -20.93 15.89 -51.35
C PRO A 162 -19.61 15.83 -52.13
N ALA A 163 -18.67 15.01 -51.62
CA ALA A 163 -17.37 14.81 -52.25
C ALA A 163 -17.52 14.37 -53.72
N PRO A 164 -16.65 14.83 -54.63
CA PRO A 164 -16.74 14.47 -56.05
C PRO A 164 -16.60 12.94 -56.25
N PRO A 165 -17.27 12.38 -57.27
CA PRO A 165 -17.21 10.95 -57.54
C PRO A 165 -15.78 10.51 -57.88
N ARG A 166 -15.39 9.34 -57.37
CA ARG A 166 -14.09 8.74 -57.69
C ARG A 166 -14.00 8.44 -59.20
N PRO A 167 -12.86 8.69 -59.85
CA PRO A 167 -12.69 8.39 -61.26
C PRO A 167 -12.80 6.89 -61.53
N ALA A 168 -13.41 6.53 -62.66
CA ALA A 168 -13.62 5.15 -63.07
C ALA A 168 -12.28 4.44 -63.36
N PRO A 169 -12.17 3.13 -63.10
CA PRO A 169 -10.95 2.39 -63.40
C PRO A 169 -10.91 2.11 -64.91
N GLY A 170 -10.17 2.94 -65.65
CA GLY A 170 -10.06 2.78 -67.11
C GLY A 170 -9.04 3.67 -67.80
N ASP A 171 -8.79 4.89 -67.32
CA ASP A 171 -7.85 5.81 -67.98
C ASP A 171 -6.41 5.58 -67.48
N ARG A 172 -5.83 4.46 -67.90
CA ARG A 172 -4.37 4.36 -68.12
C ARG A 172 -4.16 4.13 -69.60
N ALA A 173 -3.90 5.21 -70.33
CA ALA A 173 -3.37 5.13 -71.69
C ALA A 173 -2.35 6.27 -71.89
N GLY A 174 -1.15 5.89 -72.33
CA GLY A 174 -0.13 6.78 -72.88
C GLY A 174 1.04 7.06 -71.95
#